data_AF-A0A074ZVT0-F1
#
_entry.id   AF-A0A074ZVT0-F1
#
_cell.length_a   1.000
_cell.length_b   1.000
_cell.length_c   1.000
_cell.angle_alpha   90.00
_cell.angle_beta   90.00
_cell.angle_gamma   90.00
#
_symmetry.space_group_name_H-M   'P 1'
#
loop_
_entity.id
_entity.type
_entity.pdbx_description
1 polymer ?
#
loop_
_entity_poly.entity_id
_entity_poly.type
_entity_poly.pdbx_seq_one_letter_code
_entity_poly.pdbx_strand_id
1 'polypeptide(L)'
;MIAGLAKAAELVSANLASYIGHMSCMREQLIQQLCKAFPPVPGHPNIIIFGVHRGLSSNLNGFTRLDPQRLTVLPNTVNLAFSGPPYLDSREILALCPNLHASRGAACHSDQTGSSVLLACGYSIEESRSAIRLSVGRDTTSEDIHSTVAALRTAVSQLFSSNSATI
;
A
#
# COMPACT_ATOMS: atom_id res chain seq x y z
N MET A 1 30.17 -9.73 -11.69
CA MET A 1 28.72 -9.42 -11.81
C MET A 1 27.88 -10.64 -12.20
N ILE A 2 28.36 -11.53 -13.09
CA ILE A 2 27.59 -12.71 -13.57
C ILE A 2 27.35 -13.78 -12.48
N ALA A 3 28.36 -14.11 -11.66
CA ALA A 3 28.21 -15.14 -10.62
C ALA A 3 27.11 -14.82 -9.57
N GLY A 4 26.98 -13.54 -9.19
CA GLY A 4 25.93 -13.10 -8.25
C GLY A 4 24.53 -13.25 -8.83
N LEU A 5 24.34 -12.87 -10.11
CA LEU A 5 23.07 -13.06 -10.81
C LEU A 5 22.73 -14.55 -10.95
N ALA A 6 23.70 -15.38 -11.34
CA ALA A 6 23.51 -16.82 -11.45
C ALA A 6 23.06 -17.44 -10.12
N LYS A 7 23.71 -17.06 -9.00
CA LYS A 7 23.30 -17.55 -7.68
C LYS A 7 21.91 -17.06 -7.27
N ALA A 8 21.56 -15.82 -7.59
CA ALA A 8 20.21 -15.31 -7.34
C ALA A 8 19.15 -16.09 -8.14
N ALA A 9 19.41 -16.39 -9.41
CA ALA A 9 18.51 -17.19 -10.24
C ALA A 9 18.36 -18.63 -9.70
N GLU A 10 19.46 -19.25 -9.29
CA GLU A 10 19.45 -20.57 -8.65
C GLU A 10 18.58 -20.58 -7.37
N LEU A 11 18.76 -19.58 -6.50
CA LEU A 11 17.98 -19.44 -5.27
C LEU A 11 16.49 -19.21 -5.55
N VAL A 12 16.15 -18.45 -6.59
CA VAL A 12 14.75 -18.25 -7.00
C VAL A 12 14.17 -19.57 -7.49
N SER A 13 14.82 -20.24 -8.43
CA SER A 13 14.33 -21.53 -8.98
C SER A 13 14.12 -22.59 -7.90
N ALA A 14 15.02 -22.66 -6.91
CA ALA A 14 14.91 -23.63 -5.82
C ALA A 14 13.81 -23.31 -4.79
N ASN A 15 13.45 -22.04 -4.59
CA ASN A 15 12.62 -21.61 -3.46
C ASN A 15 11.37 -20.80 -3.85
N LEU A 16 11.08 -20.65 -5.15
CA LEU A 16 10.04 -19.75 -5.66
C LEU A 16 8.68 -19.96 -4.99
N ALA A 17 8.24 -21.21 -4.86
CA ALA A 17 6.97 -21.54 -4.23
C ALA A 17 6.93 -21.11 -2.75
N SER A 18 8.03 -21.31 -2.02
CA SER A 18 8.15 -20.88 -0.62
C SER A 18 8.13 -19.36 -0.51
N TYR A 19 8.86 -18.63 -1.36
CA TYR A 19 8.85 -17.17 -1.40
C TYR A 19 7.46 -16.61 -1.70
N ILE A 20 6.76 -17.18 -2.70
CA ILE A 20 5.39 -16.79 -3.03
C ILE A 20 4.46 -17.03 -1.85
N GLY A 21 4.54 -18.20 -1.21
CA GLY A 21 3.70 -18.55 -0.06
C GLY A 21 3.91 -17.60 1.12
N HIS A 22 5.17 -17.36 1.50
CA HIS A 22 5.52 -16.45 2.58
C HIS A 22 5.06 -15.01 2.28
N MET A 23 5.43 -14.46 1.11
CA MET A 23 5.06 -13.09 0.75
C MET A 23 3.55 -12.91 0.66
N SER A 24 2.81 -13.89 0.13
CA SER A 24 1.34 -13.85 0.07
C SER A 24 0.74 -13.79 1.46
N CYS A 25 1.23 -14.62 2.39
CA CYS A 25 0.79 -14.62 3.79
C CYS A 25 1.05 -13.26 4.46
N MET A 26 2.27 -12.71 4.31
CA MET A 26 2.63 -11.41 4.87
C MET A 26 1.81 -10.26 4.26
N ARG A 27 1.58 -10.29 2.94
CA ARG A 27 0.73 -9.31 2.25
C ARG A 27 -0.71 -9.36 2.77
N GLU A 28 -1.28 -10.56 2.92
CA GLU A 28 -2.63 -10.75 3.44
C GLU A 28 -2.76 -10.26 4.89
N GLN A 29 -1.78 -10.58 5.74
CA GLN A 29 -1.71 -10.04 7.10
C GLN A 29 -1.65 -8.52 7.10
N LEU A 30 -0.81 -7.92 6.26
CA LEU A 30 -0.70 -6.46 6.12
C LEU A 30 -2.03 -5.83 5.70
N ILE A 31 -2.69 -6.37 4.68
CA ILE A 31 -4.01 -5.89 4.24
C ILE A 31 -5.03 -5.97 5.39
N GLN A 32 -5.10 -7.11 6.07
CA GLN A 32 -6.03 -7.30 7.18
C GLN A 32 -5.79 -6.31 8.32
N GLN A 33 -4.53 -6.05 8.67
CA GLN A 33 -4.19 -5.09 9.73
C GLN A 33 -4.48 -3.65 9.32
N LEU A 34 -4.19 -3.28 8.07
CA LEU A 34 -4.52 -1.95 7.53
C LEU A 34 -6.04 -1.70 7.57
N CYS A 35 -6.84 -2.65 7.09
CA CYS A 35 -8.31 -2.53 7.13
C CYS A 35 -8.86 -2.45 8.57
N LYS A 36 -8.24 -3.15 9.53
CA LYS A 36 -8.60 -3.05 10.95
C LYS A 36 -8.21 -1.69 11.55
N ALA A 37 -7.05 -1.15 11.16
CA ALA A 37 -6.54 0.11 11.69
C ALA A 37 -7.26 1.34 11.12
N PHE A 38 -7.76 1.25 9.88
CA PHE A 38 -8.46 2.31 9.16
C PHE A 38 -9.86 1.84 8.73
N PRO A 39 -10.79 1.67 9.69
CA PRO A 39 -12.16 1.28 9.36
C PRO A 39 -12.88 2.40 8.59
N PRO A 40 -13.83 2.05 7.71
CA PRO A 40 -14.58 3.01 6.88
C PRO A 40 -15.66 3.74 7.69
N VAL A 41 -15.23 4.55 8.65
CA VAL A 41 -16.11 5.33 9.53
C VAL A 41 -16.19 6.78 9.04
N PRO A 42 -17.38 7.39 8.96
CA PRO A 42 -17.51 8.80 8.61
C PRO A 42 -16.68 9.70 9.53
N GLY A 43 -16.02 10.71 8.96
CA GLY A 43 -15.21 11.69 9.71
C GLY A 43 -13.83 11.20 10.12
N HIS A 44 -13.42 10.00 9.70
CA HIS A 44 -12.08 9.46 9.93
C HIS A 44 -11.36 9.17 8.60
N PRO A 45 -10.01 9.17 8.59
CA PRO A 45 -9.25 8.78 7.41
C PRO A 45 -9.59 7.35 7.01
N ASN A 46 -10.06 7.17 5.77
CA ASN A 46 -10.34 5.87 5.20
C ASN A 46 -9.18 5.40 4.33
N ILE A 47 -9.03 4.10 4.13
CA ILE A 47 -8.00 3.53 3.24
C ILE A 47 -8.62 3.01 1.95
N ILE A 48 -7.94 3.27 0.82
CA ILE A 48 -8.22 2.66 -0.47
C ILE A 48 -7.03 1.78 -0.82
N ILE A 49 -7.26 0.51 -1.09
CA ILE A 49 -6.25 -0.40 -1.66
C ILE A 49 -6.49 -0.52 -3.18
N PHE A 50 -5.54 -0.04 -3.96
CA PHE A 50 -5.63 -0.01 -5.41
C PHE A 50 -5.65 -1.43 -5.99
N GLY A 51 -6.50 -1.65 -6.99
CA GLY A 51 -6.69 -2.96 -7.61
C GLY A 51 -7.51 -3.95 -6.77
N VAL A 52 -7.86 -3.61 -5.52
CA VAL A 52 -8.78 -4.40 -4.68
C VAL A 52 -10.15 -3.71 -4.60
N HIS A 53 -10.18 -2.39 -4.38
CA HIS A 53 -11.43 -1.65 -4.17
C HIS A 53 -12.08 -1.13 -5.46
N ARG A 54 -11.35 -1.01 -6.57
CA ARG A 54 -11.93 -0.76 -7.89
C ARG A 54 -11.74 -1.99 -8.77
N GLY A 55 -12.63 -2.95 -8.62
CA GLY A 55 -12.98 -3.78 -9.77
C GLY A 55 -13.53 -2.85 -10.84
N LEU A 56 -13.12 -3.02 -12.09
CA LEU A 56 -13.80 -2.43 -13.25
C LEU A 56 -15.26 -2.91 -13.27
N SER A 57 -16.14 -2.23 -12.53
CA SER A 57 -17.57 -2.11 -12.83
C SER A 57 -18.17 -1.05 -11.93
N SER A 58 -18.75 -0.04 -12.57
CA SER A 58 -19.34 1.17 -12.03
C SER A 58 -20.67 0.95 -11.31
N ASN A 59 -20.75 -0.02 -10.40
CA ASN A 59 -21.88 -0.18 -9.48
C ASN A 59 -21.49 -1.21 -8.41
N LEU A 60 -21.38 -0.77 -7.16
CA LEU A 60 -21.94 -1.42 -5.95
C LEU A 60 -21.20 -0.92 -4.70
N ASN A 61 -21.99 -0.38 -3.79
CA ASN A 61 -21.62 -0.15 -2.40
C ASN A 61 -21.18 -1.46 -1.75
N GLY A 62 -20.03 -1.43 -1.07
CA GLY A 62 -19.67 -2.43 -0.06
C GLY A 62 -18.66 -3.47 -0.55
N PHE A 63 -17.52 -3.48 0.15
CA PHE A 63 -16.56 -4.59 0.34
C PHE A 63 -16.96 -5.91 -0.35
N THR A 64 -16.81 -5.97 -1.67
CA THR A 64 -17.15 -7.19 -2.41
C THR A 64 -15.88 -8.02 -2.52
N ARG A 65 -15.86 -9.06 -1.69
CA ARG A 65 -15.05 -10.28 -1.76
C ARG A 65 -14.34 -10.41 -3.12
N LEU A 66 -13.02 -10.18 -3.09
CA LEU A 66 -12.10 -10.41 -4.20
C LEU A 66 -12.41 -11.76 -4.87
N ASP A 67 -12.71 -11.75 -6.16
CA ASP A 67 -12.65 -12.96 -6.99
C ASP A 67 -11.16 -13.33 -7.14
N PRO A 68 -10.68 -14.42 -6.49
CA PRO A 68 -9.26 -14.78 -6.50
C PRO A 68 -8.74 -15.16 -7.89
N GLN A 69 -9.62 -15.41 -8.86
CA GLN A 69 -9.25 -15.91 -10.19
C GLN A 69 -9.13 -14.79 -11.26
N ARG A 70 -9.59 -13.56 -10.98
CA ARG A 70 -9.65 -12.50 -12.02
C ARG A 70 -8.64 -11.36 -11.87
N LEU A 71 -7.88 -11.29 -10.79
CA LEU A 71 -6.82 -10.27 -10.61
C LEU A 71 -5.55 -10.93 -10.07
N THR A 72 -4.58 -11.19 -10.95
CA THR A 72 -3.25 -11.67 -10.57
C THR A 72 -2.40 -10.53 -10.02
N VAL A 73 -2.60 -10.19 -8.74
CA VAL A 73 -1.74 -9.25 -8.02
C VAL A 73 -0.47 -9.94 -7.52
N LEU A 74 0.67 -9.25 -7.58
CA LEU A 74 1.94 -9.79 -7.05
C LEU A 74 1.80 -10.19 -5.58
N PRO A 75 2.42 -11.30 -5.16
CA PRO A 75 2.26 -11.86 -3.81
C PRO A 75 2.74 -10.91 -2.71
N ASN A 76 3.54 -9.90 -3.05
CA ASN A 76 4.25 -9.10 -2.07
C ASN A 76 3.85 -7.62 -2.05
N THR A 77 2.95 -7.16 -2.92
CA THR A 77 2.70 -5.72 -3.12
C THR A 77 1.33 -5.30 -2.62
N VAL A 78 1.29 -4.24 -1.82
CA VAL A 78 0.09 -3.51 -1.43
C VAL A 78 0.27 -2.05 -1.84
N ASN A 79 -0.53 -1.57 -2.76
CA ASN A 79 -0.55 -0.15 -3.12
C ASN A 79 -1.84 0.46 -2.56
N LEU A 80 -1.71 1.47 -1.73
CA LEU A 80 -2.82 2.06 -0.98
C LEU A 80 -2.77 3.59 -1.03
N ALA A 81 -3.88 4.23 -0.69
CA ALA A 81 -3.98 5.67 -0.45
C ALA A 81 -4.94 5.94 0.71
N PHE A 82 -4.79 7.10 1.34
CA PHE A 82 -5.74 7.56 2.35
C PHE A 82 -6.76 8.49 1.67
N SER A 83 -8.04 8.20 1.88
CA SER A 83 -9.16 8.88 1.23
C SER A 83 -10.02 9.62 2.25
N GLY A 84 -10.70 10.64 1.74
CA GLY A 84 -11.53 11.56 2.50
C GLY A 84 -10.84 12.90 2.76
N PRO A 85 -11.62 13.99 2.90
CA PRO A 85 -11.07 15.27 3.33
C PRO A 85 -10.70 15.24 4.83
N PRO A 86 -9.60 15.89 5.24
CA PRO A 86 -8.56 16.48 4.38
C PRO A 86 -7.75 15.41 3.65
N TYR A 87 -7.47 15.64 2.36
CA TYR A 87 -6.59 14.77 1.58
C TYR A 87 -5.16 14.86 2.11
N LEU A 88 -4.54 13.71 2.35
CA LEU A 88 -3.19 13.62 2.90
C LEU A 88 -2.17 13.31 1.81
N ASP A 89 -1.06 14.05 1.78
CA ASP A 89 0.03 13.79 0.83
C ASP A 89 0.94 12.67 1.40
N SER A 90 1.24 11.64 0.61
CA SER A 90 2.03 10.51 1.12
C SER A 90 3.47 10.87 1.48
N ARG A 91 3.99 12.01 1.01
CA ARG A 91 5.30 12.52 1.39
C ARG A 91 5.29 12.93 2.86
N GLU A 92 4.22 13.59 3.30
CA GLU A 92 4.06 14.03 4.69
C GLU A 92 3.87 12.82 5.60
N ILE A 93 3.05 11.85 5.17
CA ILE A 93 2.84 10.61 5.92
C ILE A 93 4.16 9.85 6.12
N LEU A 94 4.94 9.65 5.05
CA LEU A 94 6.21 8.93 5.13
C LEU A 94 7.30 9.72 5.87
N ALA A 95 7.28 11.05 5.83
CA ALA A 95 8.19 11.88 6.63
C ALA A 95 8.00 11.69 8.14
N LEU A 96 6.78 11.35 8.57
CA LEU A 96 6.46 11.01 9.96
C LEU A 96 6.75 9.53 10.31
N CYS A 97 7.19 8.73 9.35
CA CYS A 97 7.50 7.30 9.55
C CYS A 97 8.97 7.01 9.23
N PRO A 98 9.95 7.51 10.02
CA PRO A 98 11.37 7.46 9.67
C PRO A 98 11.96 6.05 9.57
N ASN A 99 11.35 5.07 10.23
CA ASN A 99 11.76 3.67 10.19
C ASN A 99 11.02 2.85 9.11
N LEU A 100 10.07 3.46 8.39
CA LEU A 100 9.32 2.81 7.32
C LEU A 100 9.89 3.18 5.95
N HIS A 101 10.50 2.22 5.29
CA HIS A 101 11.05 2.40 3.95
C HIS A 101 10.02 1.94 2.91
N ALA A 102 9.28 2.90 2.36
CA ALA A 102 8.24 2.68 1.36
C ALA A 102 8.40 3.63 0.16
N SER A 103 7.69 3.35 -0.95
CA SER A 103 7.69 4.23 -2.12
C SER A 103 6.30 4.85 -2.36
N ARG A 104 6.25 6.02 -2.99
CA ARG A 104 5.00 6.70 -3.39
C ARG A 104 4.49 6.29 -4.78
N GLY A 105 5.21 5.38 -5.43
CA GLY A 105 5.07 5.03 -6.85
C GLY A 105 6.33 4.35 -7.36
N ALA A 106 6.65 4.50 -8.65
CA ALA A 106 7.94 4.09 -9.20
C ALA A 106 9.07 4.86 -8.49
N ALA A 107 10.15 4.16 -8.11
CA ALA A 107 11.27 4.77 -7.39
C ALA A 107 11.96 5.91 -8.17
N CYS A 108 11.76 5.98 -9.49
CA CYS A 108 12.35 6.97 -10.39
C CYS A 108 11.49 8.24 -10.62
N HIS A 109 10.34 8.38 -9.96
CA HIS A 109 9.44 9.53 -10.16
C HIS A 109 9.31 10.31 -8.87
N SER A 110 10.16 11.33 -8.71
CA SER A 110 10.19 12.28 -7.59
C SER A 110 9.24 13.47 -7.77
N ASP A 111 8.42 13.45 -8.81
CA ASP A 111 7.60 14.60 -9.19
C ASP A 111 6.43 14.80 -8.23
N GLN A 112 6.09 16.08 -7.99
CA GLN A 112 5.07 16.51 -7.02
C GLN A 112 3.64 16.17 -7.44
N THR A 113 3.44 15.65 -8.66
CA THR A 113 2.13 15.51 -9.32
C THR A 113 1.45 14.16 -9.09
N GLY A 114 2.06 13.24 -8.32
CA GLY A 114 1.49 11.92 -8.07
C GLY A 114 1.86 10.87 -9.12
N SER A 115 1.37 9.64 -8.95
CA SER A 115 1.64 8.51 -9.85
C SER A 115 0.90 8.62 -11.19
N SER A 116 1.66 8.78 -12.27
CA SER A 116 1.12 8.75 -13.66
C SER A 116 0.41 7.44 -13.99
N VAL A 117 0.85 6.31 -13.41
CA VAL A 117 0.21 5.00 -13.59
C VAL A 117 -1.18 4.99 -12.94
N LEU A 118 -1.32 5.52 -11.72
CA LEU A 118 -2.63 5.56 -11.06
C LEU A 118 -3.59 6.52 -11.76
N LEU A 119 -3.09 7.65 -12.26
CA LEU A 119 -3.88 8.56 -13.09
C LEU A 119 -4.37 7.87 -14.38
N ALA A 120 -3.48 7.13 -15.07
CA ALA A 120 -3.85 6.35 -16.25
C ALA A 120 -4.86 5.23 -15.95
N CYS A 121 -4.84 4.68 -14.73
CA CYS A 121 -5.86 3.74 -14.23
C CYS A 121 -7.18 4.41 -13.82
N GLY A 122 -7.30 5.74 -13.92
CA GLY A 122 -8.52 6.50 -13.61
C GLY A 122 -8.72 6.86 -12.14
N TYR A 123 -7.68 6.78 -11.31
CA TYR A 123 -7.70 7.33 -9.95
C TYR A 123 -7.54 8.85 -9.97
N SER A 124 -8.08 9.53 -8.96
CA SER A 124 -8.00 10.99 -8.86
C SER A 124 -6.57 11.46 -8.59
N ILE A 125 -6.32 12.76 -8.80
CA ILE A 125 -5.02 13.36 -8.49
C ILE A 125 -4.70 13.29 -7.00
N GLU A 126 -5.71 13.45 -6.14
CA GLU A 126 -5.59 13.34 -4.68
C GLU A 126 -5.27 11.91 -4.25
N GLU A 127 -6.01 10.92 -4.76
CA GLU A 127 -5.73 9.49 -4.53
C GLU A 127 -4.30 9.14 -4.98
N SER A 128 -3.90 9.65 -6.15
CA SER A 128 -2.58 9.43 -6.73
C SER A 128 -1.45 10.07 -5.93
N ARG A 129 -1.68 11.24 -5.33
CA ARG A 129 -0.71 11.93 -4.45
C ARG A 129 -0.62 11.33 -3.06
N SER A 130 -1.72 10.73 -2.58
CA SER A 130 -1.78 10.01 -1.31
C SER A 130 -1.24 8.57 -1.42
N ALA A 131 -0.86 8.13 -2.62
CA ALA A 131 -0.44 6.75 -2.85
C ALA A 131 0.84 6.38 -2.10
N ILE A 132 0.81 5.22 -1.44
CA ILE A 132 1.93 4.53 -0.79
C ILE A 132 1.94 3.08 -1.27
N ARG A 133 3.08 2.65 -1.78
CA ARG A 133 3.36 1.27 -2.15
C ARG A 133 4.21 0.62 -1.07
N LEU A 134 3.61 -0.35 -0.39
CA LEU A 134 4.28 -1.25 0.54
C LEU A 134 4.61 -2.56 -0.19
N SER A 135 5.84 -3.02 -0.04
CA SER A 135 6.30 -4.27 -0.64
C SER A 135 6.99 -5.12 0.43
N VAL A 136 6.40 -6.27 0.73
CA VAL A 136 7.00 -7.25 1.64
C VAL A 136 8.08 -8.07 0.92
N GLY A 137 8.99 -8.65 1.70
CA GLY A 137 10.15 -9.39 1.24
C GLY A 137 10.14 -10.84 1.70
N ARG A 138 11.28 -11.50 1.48
CA ARG A 138 11.52 -12.90 1.90
C ARG A 138 11.65 -13.05 3.42
N ASP A 139 12.07 -11.98 4.08
CA ASP A 139 12.41 -11.93 5.51
C ASP A 139 11.46 -11.03 6.30
N THR A 140 10.39 -10.53 5.66
CA THR A 140 9.42 -9.67 6.35
C THR A 140 8.65 -10.49 7.37
N THR A 141 8.58 -9.98 8.59
CA THR A 141 7.93 -10.65 9.71
C THR A 141 6.58 -10.03 10.02
N SER A 142 5.76 -10.75 10.80
CA SER A 142 4.54 -10.17 11.34
C SER A 142 4.83 -8.96 12.24
N GLU A 143 5.96 -8.91 12.93
CA GLU A 143 6.35 -7.76 13.76
C GLU A 143 6.60 -6.50 12.91
N ASP A 144 7.25 -6.67 11.75
CA ASP A 144 7.45 -5.58 10.79
C ASP A 144 6.11 -5.03 10.30
N ILE A 145 5.12 -5.91 10.06
CA ILE A 145 3.76 -5.53 9.67
C ILE A 145 3.09 -4.71 10.78
N HIS A 146 3.12 -5.20 12.03
CA HIS A 146 2.52 -4.48 13.16
C HIS A 146 3.15 -3.09 13.34
N SER A 147 4.49 -3.03 13.29
CA SER A 147 5.24 -1.78 13.41
C SER A 147 4.91 -0.81 12.29
N THR A 148 4.81 -1.30 11.05
CA THR A 148 4.44 -0.51 9.86
C THR A 148 3.04 0.09 10.02
N VAL A 149 2.05 -0.73 10.39
CA VAL A 149 0.65 -0.27 10.55
C VAL A 149 0.52 0.71 11.71
N ALA A 150 1.23 0.48 12.82
CA ALA A 150 1.24 1.40 13.96
C ALA A 150 1.86 2.77 13.61
N ALA A 151 2.97 2.77 12.84
CA ALA A 151 3.61 3.99 12.37
C ALA A 151 2.68 4.78 11.45
N LEU A 152 2.08 4.13 10.44
CA LEU A 152 1.13 4.76 9.53
C LEU A 152 -0.08 5.34 10.26
N ARG A 153 -0.64 4.61 11.23
CA ARG A 153 -1.77 5.09 12.03
C ARG A 153 -1.41 6.36 12.79
N THR A 154 -0.26 6.37 13.46
CA THR A 154 0.22 7.55 14.20
C THR A 154 0.40 8.76 13.27
N ALA A 155 1.09 8.56 12.14
CA ALA A 155 1.35 9.63 11.17
C ALA A 155 0.04 10.21 10.58
N VAL A 156 -0.88 9.34 10.17
CA VAL A 156 -2.16 9.75 9.59
C VAL A 156 -3.01 10.48 10.61
N SER A 157 -3.10 10.00 11.86
CA SER A 157 -3.83 10.70 12.92
C SER A 157 -3.27 12.09 13.20
N GLN A 158 -1.94 12.25 13.24
CA GLN A 158 -1.30 13.55 13.46
C GLN A 158 -1.62 14.55 12.34
N LEU A 159 -1.51 14.13 11.08
CA LEU A 159 -1.80 14.99 9.93
C LEU A 159 -3.29 15.34 9.83
N PHE A 160 -4.17 14.37 10.12
CA PHE A 160 -5.60 14.59 10.08
C PHE A 160 -6.04 15.62 11.13
N SER A 161 -5.56 15.51 12.37
CA SER A 161 -5.87 16.49 13.44
C SER A 161 -5.31 17.89 13.14
N SER A 162 -4.13 17.99 12.53
CA SER A 162 -3.50 19.27 12.20
C SER A 162 -4.26 20.02 11.10
N ASN A 163 -4.72 19.30 10.08
CA ASN A 163 -5.47 19.90 8.97
C ASN A 163 -6.93 20.25 9.34
N SER A 164 -7.54 19.55 10.30
CA SER A 164 -8.88 19.90 10.82
C SER A 164 -8.89 21.18 11.66
N ALA A 165 -7.76 21.60 12.22
CA ALA A 165 -7.66 22.83 13.03
C ALA A 165 -7.46 24.11 12.20
N THR A 166 -7.26 23.98 10.88
CA THR A 166 -6.90 25.09 9.99
C THR A 166 -8.06 25.52 9.07
N ILE A 167 -9.28 25.03 9.31
CA ILE A 167 -10.50 25.36 8.54
C ILE A 167 -11.51 26.08 9.43
#